data_AF-G1T6R7-F1
#
_entry.id   AF-G1T6R7-F1
#
_cell.length_a   1.000
_cell.length_b   1.000
_cell.length_c   1.000
_cell.angle_alpha   90.00
_cell.angle_beta   90.00
_cell.angle_gamma   90.00
#
_symmetry.space_group_name_H-M   'P 1'
#
loop_
_entity.id
_entity.type
_entity.pdbx_description
1 polymer ?
#
loop_
_entity_poly.entity_id
_entity_poly.type
_entity_poly.pdbx_seq_one_letter_code
_entity_poly.pdbx_strand_id
1 'polypeptide(L)'
;MAQNCRPVAESSFIKFKEQDFSSLRDHCLSRRQLFEDETFPAMASSIGQKLLQGKNLSQVEWKRPHDLSVGPPHFILEGVSRFDIQQGKAGKKSAFSGKPLCLGPSR
;
A
#
# COMPACT_ATOMS: atom_id res chain seq x y z
N MET A 1 10.53 -37.39 20.10
CA MET A 1 9.54 -37.34 19.01
C MET A 1 9.81 -36.07 18.20
N ALA A 2 10.44 -36.22 17.03
CA ALA A 2 10.73 -35.09 16.15
C ALA A 2 9.44 -34.66 15.44
N GLN A 3 9.11 -33.38 15.50
CA GLN A 3 7.94 -32.84 14.82
C GLN A 3 8.25 -32.75 13.33
N ASN A 4 7.60 -33.60 12.53
CA ASN A 4 7.53 -33.44 11.08
C ASN A 4 6.80 -32.12 10.79
N CYS A 5 7.55 -31.03 10.60
CA CYS A 5 7.06 -29.85 9.92
C CYS A 5 6.67 -30.27 8.50
N ARG A 6 5.37 -30.48 8.28
CA ARG A 6 4.82 -30.63 6.93
C ARG A 6 5.18 -29.36 6.14
N PRO A 7 5.65 -29.47 4.88
CA PRO A 7 5.83 -28.30 4.05
C PRO A 7 4.46 -27.62 3.93
N VAL A 8 4.34 -26.40 4.46
CA VAL A 8 3.20 -25.53 4.19
C VAL A 8 3.23 -25.31 2.68
N ALA A 9 2.19 -25.76 1.99
CA ALA A 9 2.07 -25.58 0.54
C ALA A 9 2.32 -24.10 0.22
N GLU A 10 3.37 -23.82 -0.57
CA GLU A 10 3.65 -22.46 -1.00
C GLU A 10 2.45 -21.96 -1.80
N SER A 11 1.75 -20.97 -1.25
CA SER A 11 0.75 -20.24 -2.00
C SER A 11 1.45 -19.61 -3.20
N SER A 12 1.16 -20.08 -4.42
CA SER A 12 1.69 -19.50 -5.64
C SER A 12 1.19 -18.06 -5.76
N PHE A 13 2.03 -17.10 -5.40
CA PHE A 13 1.72 -15.68 -5.55
C PHE A 13 1.83 -15.29 -7.03
N ILE A 14 0.74 -14.77 -7.60
CA ILE A 14 0.73 -14.26 -8.97
C ILE A 14 1.30 -12.84 -8.96
N LYS A 15 2.35 -12.60 -9.75
CA LYS A 15 2.94 -11.27 -9.92
C LYS A 15 2.00 -10.40 -10.76
N PHE A 16 1.55 -9.28 -10.21
CA PHE A 16 0.78 -8.31 -10.96
C PHE A 16 1.68 -7.66 -12.02
N LYS A 17 1.27 -7.73 -13.30
CA LYS A 17 2.03 -7.20 -14.44
C LYS A 17 3.52 -7.58 -14.41
N GLU A 18 3.82 -8.80 -13.96
CA GLU A 18 5.18 -9.34 -13.89
C GLU A 18 6.14 -8.53 -12.97
N GLN A 19 5.62 -7.67 -12.11
CA GLN A 19 6.42 -6.88 -11.18
C GLN A 19 6.90 -7.75 -10.00
N ASP A 20 8.21 -7.74 -9.75
CA ASP A 20 8.85 -8.42 -8.63
C ASP A 20 9.41 -7.40 -7.63
N PHE A 21 8.86 -7.39 -6.41
CA PHE A 21 9.22 -6.40 -5.38
C PHE A 21 10.72 -6.41 -5.06
N SER A 22 11.30 -7.58 -4.83
CA SER A 22 12.71 -7.71 -4.43
C SER A 22 13.63 -7.17 -5.52
N SER A 23 13.39 -7.58 -6.77
CA SER A 23 14.17 -7.14 -7.93
C SER A 23 14.06 -5.63 -8.16
N LEU A 24 12.84 -5.09 -8.08
CA LEU A 24 12.59 -3.65 -8.23
C LEU A 24 13.26 -2.83 -7.13
N ARG A 25 13.18 -3.29 -5.88
CA ARG A 25 13.81 -2.62 -4.73
C ARG A 25 15.32 -2.59 -4.89
N ASP A 26 15.94 -3.72 -5.20
CA ASP A 26 17.39 -3.82 -5.30
C ASP A 26 17.91 -2.99 -6.49
N HIS A 27 17.17 -2.95 -7.60
CA HIS A 27 17.46 -2.05 -8.72
C HIS A 27 17.47 -0.58 -8.29
N CYS A 28 16.42 -0.12 -7.61
CA CYS A 28 16.32 1.27 -7.14
C CYS A 28 17.43 1.63 -6.14
N LEU A 29 17.71 0.73 -5.20
CA LEU A 29 18.78 0.92 -4.20
C LEU A 29 20.16 1.00 -4.86
N SER A 30 20.46 0.13 -5.83
CA SER A 30 21.74 0.14 -6.55
C SER A 30 22.01 1.46 -7.29
N ARG A 31 20.93 2.10 -7.78
CA ARG A 31 20.97 3.37 -8.52
C ARG A 31 20.75 4.60 -7.65
N ARG A 32 20.50 4.40 -6.34
CA ARG A 32 20.14 5.48 -5.39
C ARG A 32 18.97 6.33 -5.88
N GLN A 33 17.99 5.69 -6.52
CA GLN A 33 16.81 6.36 -7.06
C GLN A 33 15.56 5.87 -6.33
N LEU A 34 14.54 6.73 -6.26
CA LEU A 34 13.22 6.34 -5.77
C LEU A 34 12.47 5.56 -6.86
N PHE A 35 11.68 4.57 -6.43
CA PHE A 35 10.82 3.82 -7.34
C PHE A 35 9.69 4.71 -7.89
N GLU A 36 9.45 4.58 -9.19
CA GLU A 36 8.32 5.15 -9.92
C GLU A 36 7.57 4.01 -10.62
N ASP A 37 6.26 3.90 -10.38
CA ASP A 37 5.46 2.81 -10.92
C ASP A 37 4.91 3.19 -12.30
N GLU A 38 5.54 2.66 -13.36
CA GLU A 38 5.09 2.86 -14.74
C GLU A 38 3.72 2.24 -14.99
N THR A 39 3.34 1.22 -14.22
CA THR A 39 2.08 0.51 -14.40
C THR A 39 0.89 1.22 -13.75
N PHE A 40 1.18 2.15 -12.83
CA PHE A 40 0.23 2.97 -12.11
C PHE A 40 0.83 4.38 -11.88
N PRO A 41 0.93 5.20 -12.94
CA PRO A 41 1.64 6.48 -12.90
C PRO A 41 0.96 7.50 -11.98
N ALA A 42 1.72 8.45 -11.46
CA ALA A 42 1.24 9.56 -10.62
C ALA A 42 0.49 10.62 -11.45
N MET A 43 -0.60 10.22 -12.10
CA MET A 43 -1.37 11.06 -13.02
C MET A 43 -2.88 10.91 -12.80
N ALA A 44 -3.66 11.81 -13.39
CA ALA A 44 -5.12 11.84 -13.20
C ALA A 44 -5.82 10.53 -13.63
N SER A 45 -5.30 9.83 -14.64
CA SER A 45 -5.86 8.54 -15.09
C SER A 45 -5.87 7.48 -13.97
N SER A 46 -4.88 7.50 -13.08
CA SER A 46 -4.75 6.58 -11.94
C SER A 46 -5.75 6.87 -10.81
N ILE A 47 -6.29 8.09 -10.74
CA ILE A 47 -7.36 8.46 -9.78
C ILE A 47 -8.71 7.92 -10.25
N GLY A 48 -8.93 7.89 -11.57
CA GLY A 48 -10.16 7.43 -12.20
C GLY A 48 -11.16 8.55 -12.52
N GLN A 49 -11.75 8.48 -13.72
CA GLN A 49 -12.58 9.56 -14.30
C GLN A 49 -13.78 9.97 -13.42
N LYS A 50 -14.44 9.01 -12.77
CA LYS A 50 -15.62 9.26 -11.94
C LYS A 50 -15.33 10.14 -10.72
N LEU A 51 -14.12 10.05 -10.15
CA LEU A 51 -13.72 10.86 -9.00
C LEU A 51 -13.32 12.27 -9.43
N LEU A 52 -12.69 12.40 -10.60
CA LEU A 52 -12.29 13.69 -11.16
C LEU A 52 -13.51 14.56 -11.52
N GLN A 53 -14.55 13.96 -12.09
CA GLN A 53 -15.77 14.69 -12.48
C GLN A 53 -16.63 15.14 -11.28
N GLY A 54 -16.68 14.35 -10.20
CA GLY A 54 -17.65 14.56 -9.11
C GLY A 54 -17.16 15.41 -7.92
N LYS A 55 -15.85 15.63 -7.75
CA LYS A 55 -15.30 16.19 -6.49
C LYS A 55 -14.42 17.43 -6.66
N ASN A 56 -14.36 18.04 -7.85
CA ASN A 56 -13.50 19.20 -8.15
C ASN A 56 -12.07 18.97 -7.65
N LEU A 57 -11.46 17.88 -8.09
CA LEU A 57 -10.08 17.48 -7.76
C LEU A 57 -9.06 18.25 -8.63
N SER A 58 -9.33 19.52 -8.91
CA SER A 58 -8.57 20.37 -9.85
C SER A 58 -7.14 20.68 -9.38
N GLN A 59 -6.81 20.41 -8.11
CA GLN A 59 -5.50 20.69 -7.51
C GLN A 59 -4.90 19.46 -6.80
N VAL A 60 -5.04 18.26 -7.37
CA VAL A 60 -4.41 17.07 -6.80
C VAL A 60 -2.92 17.03 -7.16
N GLU A 61 -2.09 16.89 -6.13
CA GLU A 61 -0.65 16.67 -6.23
C GLU A 61 -0.30 15.34 -5.58
N TRP A 62 0.59 14.57 -6.20
CA TRP A 62 1.11 13.32 -5.64
C TRP A 62 2.34 13.64 -4.79
N LYS A 63 2.29 13.27 -3.50
CA LYS A 63 3.40 13.50 -2.55
C LYS A 63 3.83 12.20 -1.90
N ARG A 64 5.12 12.04 -1.64
CA ARG A 64 5.64 10.91 -0.85
C ARG A 64 5.50 11.23 0.64
N PRO A 65 5.44 10.22 1.53
CA PRO A 65 5.32 10.47 2.97
C PRO A 65 6.40 11.41 3.53
N HIS A 66 7.62 11.31 3.01
CA HIS A 66 8.75 12.17 3.40
C HIS A 66 8.54 13.65 3.05
N ASP A 67 7.68 13.97 2.06
CA ASP A 67 7.39 15.36 1.67
C ASP A 67 6.29 15.99 2.54
N LEU A 68 5.62 15.19 3.37
CA LEU A 68 4.48 15.61 4.19
C LEU A 68 4.83 15.75 5.67
N SER A 69 5.80 14.98 6.17
CA SER A 69 6.16 14.94 7.58
C SER A 69 7.42 15.76 7.88
N VAL A 70 7.43 16.44 9.03
CA VAL A 70 8.61 17.15 9.53
C VAL A 70 9.69 16.18 10.03
N GLY A 71 9.26 15.02 10.54
CA GLY A 71 10.14 13.94 10.98
C GLY A 71 10.17 12.75 10.02
N PRO A 72 10.98 11.70 10.31
CA PRO A 72 11.03 10.50 9.49
C PRO A 72 9.65 9.82 9.44
N PRO A 73 9.13 9.49 8.24
CA PRO A 73 7.87 8.79 8.12
C PRO A 73 8.03 7.33 8.59
N HIS A 74 7.03 6.80 9.27
CA HIS A 74 6.99 5.41 9.73
C HIS A 74 5.94 4.64 8.95
N PHE A 75 6.26 3.42 8.53
CA PHE A 75 5.29 2.55 7.86
C PHE A 75 4.33 1.90 8.88
N ILE A 76 4.89 1.39 9.99
CA ILE A 76 4.16 0.83 11.13
C ILE A 76 4.98 1.17 12.38
N LEU A 77 4.36 1.76 13.40
CA LEU A 77 4.97 2.09 14.69
C LEU A 77 4.13 1.39 15.77
N GLU A 78 4.63 0.31 16.34
CA GLU A 78 3.96 -0.45 17.43
C GLU A 78 2.74 -1.31 17.03
N GLY A 79 2.69 -1.76 15.78
CA GLY A 79 1.63 -2.62 15.28
C GLY A 79 0.54 -1.84 14.54
N VAL A 80 -0.59 -2.51 14.27
CA VAL A 80 -1.70 -1.91 13.52
C VAL A 80 -2.93 -1.84 14.41
N SER A 81 -3.45 -0.63 14.57
CA SER A 81 -4.64 -0.31 15.33
C SER A 81 -5.76 0.18 14.42
N ARG A 82 -7.00 -0.04 14.83
CA ARG A 82 -8.20 0.53 14.17
C ARG A 82 -8.23 2.06 14.16
N PHE A 83 -7.40 2.69 14.99
CA PHE A 83 -7.31 4.15 15.09
C PHE A 83 -6.24 4.74 14.15
N ASP A 84 -5.41 3.91 13.53
CA ASP A 84 -4.33 4.37 12.65
C ASP A 84 -4.85 4.79 11.26
N ILE A 85 -6.11 4.48 10.95
CA ILE A 85 -6.69 4.69 9.62
C ILE A 85 -7.90 5.62 9.70
N GLN A 86 -7.82 6.75 9.01
CA GLN A 86 -8.93 7.67 8.81
C GLN A 86 -9.19 7.87 7.32
N GLN A 87 -10.46 7.79 6.91
CA GLN A 87 -10.85 7.98 5.52
C GLN A 87 -10.73 9.45 5.09
N GLY A 88 -10.01 9.69 3.99
CA GLY A 88 -9.95 11.00 3.34
C GLY A 88 -11.23 11.39 2.58
N LYS A 89 -11.34 12.66 2.19
CA LYS A 89 -12.52 13.25 1.50
C LYS A 89 -12.90 12.52 0.20
N ALA A 90 -11.93 11.91 -0.48
CA ALA A 90 -12.15 11.24 -1.76
C ALA A 90 -12.68 9.79 -1.62
N GLY A 91 -12.44 9.10 -0.50
CA GLY A 91 -12.76 7.67 -0.33
C GLY A 91 -14.26 7.34 -0.31
N LYS A 92 -14.60 6.05 -0.47
CA LYS A 92 -15.96 5.51 -0.30
C LYS A 92 -16.20 5.13 1.16
N LYS A 93 -17.28 5.62 1.77
CA LYS A 93 -17.64 5.42 3.20
C LYS A 93 -17.82 3.96 3.63
N SER A 94 -18.04 3.04 2.69
CA SER A 94 -18.15 1.59 2.97
C SER A 94 -16.82 0.87 3.07
N ALA A 95 -15.70 1.50 2.69
CA ALA A 95 -14.38 0.86 2.73
C ALA A 95 -13.93 0.54 4.18
N PHE A 96 -14.49 1.22 5.16
CA PHE A 96 -14.17 1.04 6.59
C PHE A 96 -15.38 0.59 7.43
N SER A 97 -16.49 0.21 6.81
CA SER A 97 -17.68 -0.31 7.51
C SER A 97 -17.64 -1.83 7.73
N GLY A 98 -16.56 -2.51 7.34
CA GLY A 98 -16.33 -3.93 7.59
C GLY A 98 -15.43 -4.13 8.80
N LYS A 99 -15.76 -5.13 9.63
CA LYS A 99 -15.03 -5.53 10.84
C LYS A 99 -13.50 -5.48 10.63
N PRO A 100 -12.72 -4.97 11.62
CA PRO A 100 -11.28 -5.03 11.53
C PRO A 100 -10.85 -6.48 11.33
N LEU A 101 -9.94 -6.73 10.38
CA LEU A 101 -9.15 -7.95 10.39
C LEU A 101 -8.30 -7.89 11.66
N CYS A 102 -8.86 -8.38 12.77
CA CYS A 102 -8.05 -8.74 13.92
C CYS A 102 -7.15 -9.89 13.47
N LEU A 103 -5.96 -9.59 12.96
CA LEU A 103 -4.86 -10.55 12.99
C LEU A 103 -4.36 -10.61 14.45
N GLY A 104 -5.22 -11.11 15.34
CA GLY A 104 -4.82 -11.56 16.66
C GLY A 104 -4.28 -12.99 16.55
N PRO A 105 -3.36 -13.40 17.45
CA PRO A 105 -2.81 -14.74 17.39
C PRO A 105 -3.93 -15.75 17.61
N SER A 106 -4.04 -16.74 16.71
CA SER A 106 -4.83 -17.93 16.97
C SER A 106 -4.36 -18.54 18.29
N ARG A 107 -5.27 -18.65 19.25
CA ARG A 107 -5.17 -19.61 20.35
C ARG A 107 -6.14 -20.75 20.07
#